data_AF-A0A450YK92-F1
#
_entry.id   AF-A0A450YK92-F1
#
_cell.length_a   1.000
_cell.length_b   1.000
_cell.length_c   1.000
_cell.angle_alpha   90.00
_cell.angle_beta   90.00
_cell.angle_gamma   90.00
#
_symmetry.space_group_name_H-M   'P 1'
#
loop_
_entity.id
_entity.type
_entity.pdbx_description
1 polymer ?
#
loop_
_entity_poly.entity_id
_entity_poly.type
_entity_poly.pdbx_seq_one_letter_code
_entity_poly.pdbx_strand_id
1 'polypeptide(L)'
;MRDSDLYTRILGIEAPWQVSAVKVEMTKKEIVVQVERKPGEKLCCRTCGKELSGYDTRRRRWRHLDTCQYKTILEANVPRVKCPEHGVVTTLVPWAEPNSGFTAMFEALVIDWLKEASTSAVSRLMGLSWNAIDGIMQRAVKRGLARRGQMCARRLGVDETAFKKRHDYVTIVSDQSAGMVLHVGLDRKKAGLKEWYESLPESYL
;
A
#
# COMPACT_ATOMS: atom_id res chain seq x y z
N MET A 1 -11.65 13.18 29.04
CA MET A 1 -11.55 12.91 27.59
C MET A 1 -11.84 11.44 27.40
N ARG A 2 -12.85 11.06 26.60
CA ARG A 2 -13.09 9.65 26.33
C ARG A 2 -12.01 9.15 25.38
N ASP A 3 -11.57 7.92 25.58
CA ASP A 3 -10.64 7.21 24.71
C ASP A 3 -11.10 7.21 23.24
N SER A 4 -12.39 7.06 22.98
CA SER A 4 -12.99 7.17 21.64
C SER A 4 -12.77 8.53 20.98
N ASP A 5 -12.87 9.63 21.73
CA ASP A 5 -12.67 11.00 21.22
C ASP A 5 -11.20 11.21 20.84
N LEU A 6 -10.26 10.68 21.65
CA LEU A 6 -8.83 10.70 21.34
C LEU A 6 -8.52 9.92 20.05
N TYR A 7 -8.96 8.66 19.98
CA TYR A 7 -8.70 7.79 18.83
C TYR A 7 -9.36 8.30 17.55
N THR A 8 -10.54 8.91 17.64
CA THR A 8 -11.18 9.57 16.48
C THR A 8 -10.26 10.64 15.90
N ARG A 9 -9.68 11.50 16.75
CA ARG A 9 -8.80 12.60 16.33
C ARG A 9 -7.48 12.12 15.75
N ILE A 10 -6.76 11.26 16.48
CA ILE A 10 -5.39 10.87 16.07
C ILE A 10 -5.37 9.91 14.87
N LEU A 11 -6.45 9.15 14.66
CA LEU A 11 -6.59 8.30 13.48
C LEU A 11 -7.20 9.03 12.27
N GLY A 12 -7.67 10.27 12.45
CA GLY A 12 -8.36 11.02 11.40
C GLY A 12 -9.65 10.33 10.92
N ILE A 13 -10.40 9.70 11.83
CA ILE A 13 -11.66 9.06 11.47
C ILE A 13 -12.75 10.12 11.34
N GLU A 14 -13.25 10.28 10.13
CA GLU A 14 -14.26 11.26 9.77
C GLU A 14 -15.56 10.58 9.30
N ALA A 15 -16.64 11.37 9.27
CA ALA A 15 -17.92 10.93 8.72
C ALA A 15 -17.74 10.36 7.29
N PRO A 16 -18.43 9.26 6.94
CA PRO A 16 -19.51 8.61 7.67
C PRO A 16 -19.04 7.59 8.74
N TRP A 17 -17.74 7.48 9.01
CA TRP A 17 -17.19 6.57 10.00
C TRP A 17 -17.04 7.25 11.37
N GLN A 18 -17.11 6.48 12.44
CA GLN A 18 -16.86 6.94 13.80
C GLN A 18 -16.25 5.83 14.66
N VAL A 19 -15.43 6.20 15.64
CA VAL A 19 -14.92 5.25 16.64
C VAL A 19 -16.05 4.95 17.63
N SER A 20 -16.48 3.70 17.69
CA SER A 20 -17.56 3.26 18.58
C SER A 20 -17.05 2.70 19.91
N ALA A 21 -15.88 2.08 19.92
CA ALA A 21 -15.26 1.56 21.13
C ALA A 21 -13.74 1.43 20.98
N VAL A 22 -13.04 1.50 22.10
CA VAL A 22 -11.61 1.22 22.21
C VAL A 22 -11.42 0.12 23.25
N LYS A 23 -10.71 -0.95 22.90
CA LYS A 23 -10.45 -2.09 23.79
C LYS A 23 -8.95 -2.29 23.93
N VAL A 24 -8.45 -2.26 25.15
CA VAL A 24 -7.03 -2.52 25.43
C VAL A 24 -6.86 -3.97 25.89
N GLU A 25 -6.24 -4.79 25.06
CA GLU A 25 -5.95 -6.19 25.35
C GLU A 25 -4.51 -6.33 25.85
N MET A 26 -4.33 -6.18 27.17
CA MET A 26 -3.02 -6.14 27.81
C MET A 26 -2.17 -7.40 27.55
N THR A 27 -2.80 -8.59 27.57
CA THR A 27 -2.11 -9.88 27.37
C THR A 27 -1.59 -10.04 25.94
N LYS A 28 -2.34 -9.56 24.95
CA LYS A 28 -1.92 -9.60 23.54
C LYS A 28 -1.04 -8.42 23.13
N LYS A 29 -0.88 -7.43 24.02
CA LYS A 29 -0.27 -6.13 23.71
C LYS A 29 -0.93 -5.48 22.49
N GLU A 30 -2.26 -5.49 22.45
CA GLU A 30 -3.06 -4.92 21.36
C GLU A 30 -4.02 -3.84 21.89
N ILE A 31 -4.25 -2.81 21.09
CA ILE A 31 -5.37 -1.88 21.26
C ILE A 31 -6.28 -2.03 20.04
N VAL A 32 -7.50 -2.52 20.25
CA VAL A 32 -8.50 -2.70 19.21
C VAL A 32 -9.42 -1.47 19.19
N VAL A 33 -9.31 -0.70 18.12
CA VAL A 33 -10.17 0.46 17.85
C VAL A 33 -11.29 0.01 16.93
N GLN A 34 -12.51 -0.04 17.46
CA GLN A 34 -13.71 -0.42 16.72
C GLN A 34 -14.27 0.82 16.03
N VAL A 35 -14.41 0.73 14.72
CA VAL A 35 -14.91 1.79 13.84
C VAL A 35 -16.19 1.30 13.19
N GLU A 36 -17.24 2.10 13.27
CA GLU A 36 -18.53 1.82 12.65
C GLU A 36 -18.89 2.90 11.65
N ARG A 37 -19.72 2.54 10.68
CA ARG A 37 -20.26 3.47 9.69
C ARG A 37 -21.66 3.85 10.11
N LYS A 38 -21.98 5.14 10.07
CA LYS A 38 -23.35 5.62 10.31
C LYS A 38 -24.33 4.98 9.30
N PRO A 39 -25.49 4.49 9.75
CA PRO A 39 -26.54 4.00 8.86
C PRO A 39 -27.06 5.10 7.92
N GLY A 40 -27.67 4.69 6.80
CA GLY A 40 -28.34 5.60 5.87
C GLY A 40 -27.45 6.21 4.78
N GLU A 41 -26.14 6.10 4.92
CA GLU A 41 -25.17 6.62 3.94
C GLU A 41 -25.07 5.71 2.72
N LYS A 42 -25.07 6.29 1.52
CA LYS A 42 -25.09 5.55 0.24
C LYS A 42 -23.85 4.66 0.07
N LEU A 43 -24.01 3.48 -0.52
CA LEU A 43 -22.90 2.57 -0.79
C LEU A 43 -22.59 2.57 -2.29
N CYS A 44 -21.31 2.58 -2.63
CA CYS A 44 -20.88 2.61 -4.03
C CYS A 44 -20.02 1.40 -4.38
N CYS A 45 -20.13 0.94 -5.61
CA CYS A 45 -19.18 -0.02 -6.17
C CYS A 45 -17.78 0.62 -6.20
N ARG A 46 -16.77 -0.06 -5.64
CA ARG A 46 -15.39 0.45 -5.63
C ARG A 46 -14.74 0.56 -7.03
N THR A 47 -15.31 -0.07 -8.04
CA THR A 47 -14.74 -0.13 -9.39
C THR A 47 -15.39 0.88 -10.32
N CYS A 48 -16.72 0.89 -10.43
CA CYS A 48 -17.44 1.82 -11.32
C CYS A 48 -18.10 3.01 -10.61
N GLY A 49 -18.04 3.08 -9.27
CA GLY A 49 -18.62 4.20 -8.50
C GLY A 49 -20.14 4.21 -8.38
N LYS A 50 -20.85 3.30 -9.07
CA LYS A 50 -22.32 3.23 -9.05
C LYS A 50 -22.87 3.04 -7.64
N GLU A 51 -23.84 3.88 -7.27
CA GLU A 51 -24.61 3.76 -6.04
C GLU A 51 -25.50 2.51 -6.07
N LEU A 52 -25.42 1.71 -5.02
CA LEU A 52 -26.05 0.40 -4.92
C LEU A 52 -26.56 0.15 -3.50
N SER A 53 -27.56 -0.72 -3.36
CA SER A 53 -27.97 -1.21 -2.06
C SER A 53 -26.89 -2.12 -1.45
N GLY A 54 -26.87 -2.16 -0.11
CA GLY A 54 -26.01 -3.08 0.63
C GLY A 54 -26.40 -4.53 0.35
N TYR A 55 -25.39 -5.40 0.23
CA TYR A 55 -25.56 -6.83 0.10
C TYR A 55 -25.40 -7.52 1.46
N ASP A 56 -24.21 -7.46 2.04
CA ASP A 56 -23.90 -7.90 3.41
C ASP A 56 -22.77 -7.05 3.99
N THR A 57 -22.37 -7.31 5.23
CA THR A 57 -21.22 -6.67 5.87
C THR A 57 -20.21 -7.73 6.31
N ARG A 58 -18.92 -7.43 6.19
CA ARG A 58 -17.85 -8.32 6.67
C ARG A 58 -16.95 -7.59 7.65
N ARG A 59 -16.74 -8.20 8.82
CA ARG A 59 -15.77 -7.73 9.81
C ARG A 59 -14.36 -7.85 9.23
N ARG A 60 -13.61 -6.75 9.26
CA ARG A 60 -12.21 -6.69 8.81
C ARG A 60 -11.37 -6.03 9.89
N ARG A 61 -10.10 -6.42 9.95
CA ARG A 61 -9.09 -5.88 10.84
C ARG A 61 -7.92 -5.35 10.02
N TRP A 62 -7.36 -4.21 10.44
CA TRP A 62 -6.15 -3.64 9.87
C TRP A 62 -5.14 -3.34 10.96
N ARG A 63 -3.89 -3.71 10.70
CA ARG A 63 -2.76 -3.27 11.50
C ARG A 63 -2.47 -1.79 11.22
N HIS A 64 -2.43 -1.00 12.29
CA HIS A 64 -2.07 0.42 12.27
C HIS A 64 -0.76 0.66 13.04
N LEU A 65 -0.28 1.90 13.06
CA LEU A 65 0.85 2.34 13.87
C LEU A 65 0.66 2.00 15.35
N ASP A 66 1.74 1.74 16.06
CA ASP A 66 1.68 1.44 17.49
C ASP A 66 1.24 2.65 18.31
N THR A 67 0.36 2.41 19.28
CA THR A 67 0.18 3.34 20.38
C THR A 67 1.06 2.87 21.53
N CYS A 68 2.13 3.61 21.80
CA CYS A 68 3.16 3.22 22.77
C CYS A 68 3.73 1.81 22.43
N GLN A 69 3.77 0.90 23.40
CA GLN A 69 4.22 -0.49 23.21
C GLN A 69 3.14 -1.45 22.70
N TYR A 70 1.95 -0.94 22.35
CA TYR A 70 0.80 -1.75 21.96
C TYR A 70 0.50 -1.66 20.48
N LYS A 71 0.20 -2.82 19.90
CA LYS A 71 -0.25 -2.93 18.52
C LYS A 71 -1.64 -2.37 18.34
N THR A 72 -1.78 -1.24 17.66
CA THR A 72 -3.11 -0.71 17.31
C THR A 72 -3.69 -1.48 16.12
N ILE A 73 -4.89 -2.00 16.32
CA ILE A 73 -5.68 -2.71 15.32
C ILE A 73 -6.98 -1.95 15.09
N LEU A 74 -7.19 -1.45 13.88
CA LEU A 74 -8.48 -0.92 13.45
C LEU A 74 -9.39 -2.08 13.08
N GLU A 75 -10.63 -2.05 13.53
CA GLU A 75 -11.61 -3.07 13.25
C GLU A 75 -12.92 -2.43 12.82
N ALA A 76 -13.47 -2.88 11.69
CA ALA A 76 -14.75 -2.36 11.19
C ALA A 76 -15.56 -3.44 10.47
N ASN A 77 -16.89 -3.31 10.53
CA ASN A 77 -17.80 -4.04 9.65
C ASN A 77 -17.91 -3.28 8.33
N VAL A 78 -17.24 -3.78 7.29
CA VAL A 78 -17.22 -3.14 5.97
C VAL A 78 -18.38 -3.67 5.12
N PRO A 79 -19.26 -2.80 4.61
CA PRO A 79 -20.30 -3.20 3.67
C PRO A 79 -19.73 -3.77 2.37
N ARG A 80 -20.48 -4.68 1.78
CA ARG A 80 -20.31 -5.13 0.40
C ARG A 80 -21.55 -4.80 -0.38
N VAL A 81 -21.40 -4.51 -1.67
CA VAL A 81 -22.49 -4.20 -2.60
C VAL A 81 -22.51 -5.24 -3.71
N LYS A 82 -23.71 -5.55 -4.22
CA LYS A 82 -23.88 -6.42 -5.39
C LYS A 82 -23.96 -5.56 -6.65
N CYS A 83 -22.82 -5.36 -7.31
CA CYS A 83 -22.73 -4.65 -8.57
C CYS A 83 -23.14 -5.57 -9.73
N PRO A 84 -24.03 -5.13 -10.65
CA PRO A 84 -24.38 -5.91 -11.84
C PRO A 84 -23.19 -6.24 -12.75
N GLU A 85 -22.20 -5.34 -12.82
CA GLU A 85 -21.02 -5.50 -13.68
C GLU A 85 -19.86 -6.21 -12.98
N HIS A 86 -19.63 -5.91 -11.70
CA HIS A 86 -18.44 -6.33 -10.95
C HIS A 86 -18.71 -7.41 -9.89
N GLY A 87 -19.96 -7.90 -9.80
CA GLY A 87 -20.37 -8.86 -8.79
C GLY A 87 -20.39 -8.29 -7.37
N VAL A 88 -20.14 -9.15 -6.37
CA VAL A 88 -20.13 -8.74 -4.96
C VAL A 88 -18.76 -8.13 -4.62
N VAL A 89 -18.74 -6.83 -4.36
CA VAL A 89 -17.51 -6.08 -4.05
C VAL A 89 -17.58 -5.40 -2.69
N THR A 90 -16.46 -5.40 -1.96
CA THR A 90 -16.32 -4.65 -0.70
C THR A 90 -16.15 -3.17 -0.99
N THR A 91 -16.86 -2.31 -0.26
CA THR A 91 -16.73 -0.87 -0.38
C THR A 91 -15.35 -0.39 0.10
N LEU A 92 -14.95 0.81 -0.34
CA LEU A 92 -13.71 1.42 0.10
C LEU A 92 -13.82 1.91 1.54
N VAL A 93 -12.70 1.84 2.26
CA VAL A 93 -12.50 2.49 3.56
C VAL A 93 -11.45 3.58 3.40
N PRO A 94 -11.54 4.71 4.11
CA PRO A 94 -10.63 5.84 3.89
C PRO A 94 -9.19 5.57 4.35
N TRP A 95 -9.00 4.64 5.30
CA TRP A 95 -7.69 4.38 5.92
C TRP A 95 -6.88 3.23 5.28
N ALA A 96 -7.41 2.49 4.31
CA ALA A 96 -6.72 1.32 3.77
C ALA A 96 -7.07 1.01 2.32
N GLU A 97 -6.10 0.46 1.60
CA GLU A 97 -6.29 0.00 0.24
C GLU A 97 -7.12 -1.29 0.17
N PRO A 98 -7.79 -1.53 -0.99
CA PRO A 98 -8.48 -2.79 -1.25
C PRO A 98 -7.58 -3.99 -0.94
N ASN A 99 -8.15 -4.96 -0.22
CA ASN A 99 -7.50 -6.22 0.16
C ASN A 99 -6.26 -6.09 1.06
N SER A 100 -5.82 -4.89 1.44
CA SER A 100 -4.76 -4.74 2.44
C SER A 100 -5.29 -5.06 3.84
N GLY A 101 -4.45 -5.72 4.63
CA GLY A 101 -4.60 -5.90 6.07
C GLY A 101 -3.88 -4.81 6.89
N PHE A 102 -3.39 -3.77 6.22
CA PHE A 102 -2.67 -2.66 6.81
C PHE A 102 -3.36 -1.35 6.47
N THR A 103 -3.29 -0.39 7.39
CA THR A 103 -3.68 0.99 7.08
C THR A 103 -2.64 1.66 6.19
N ALA A 104 -3.05 2.66 5.40
CA ALA A 104 -2.16 3.43 4.54
C ALA A 104 -1.00 4.07 5.33
N MET A 105 -1.28 4.58 6.53
CA MET A 105 -0.26 5.18 7.40
C MET A 105 0.75 4.15 7.93
N PHE A 106 0.30 2.92 8.21
CA PHE A 106 1.21 1.83 8.56
C PHE A 106 2.06 1.39 7.38
N GLU A 107 1.46 1.25 6.19
CA GLU A 107 2.24 0.96 4.97
C GLU A 107 3.29 2.05 4.70
N ALA A 108 2.95 3.33 4.89
CA ALA A 108 3.89 4.43 4.73
C ALA A 108 5.12 4.29 5.64
N LEU A 109 4.91 4.00 6.94
CA LEU A 109 6.02 3.75 7.87
C LEU A 109 6.90 2.58 7.40
N VAL A 110 6.28 1.48 6.96
CA VAL A 110 7.03 0.31 6.45
C VAL A 110 7.87 0.70 5.23
N ILE A 111 7.31 1.49 4.31
CA ILE A 111 8.01 1.96 3.11
C ILE A 111 9.18 2.87 3.48
N ASP A 112 9.04 3.74 4.47
CA ASP A 112 10.15 4.58 4.92
C ASP A 112 11.28 3.74 5.51
N TRP A 113 10.97 2.74 6.33
CA TRP A 113 11.98 1.81 6.83
C TRP A 113 12.64 0.95 5.74
N LEU A 114 11.91 0.62 4.67
CA LEU A 114 12.47 -0.11 3.53
C LEU A 114 13.48 0.70 2.72
N LYS A 115 13.52 2.03 2.87
CA LYS A 115 14.58 2.88 2.29
C LYS A 115 15.87 2.81 3.10
N GLU A 116 15.77 2.54 4.40
CA GLU A 116 16.90 2.59 5.35
C GLU A 116 17.46 1.20 5.70
N ALA A 117 16.68 0.14 5.48
CA ALA A 117 17.03 -1.21 5.92
C ALA A 117 16.54 -2.31 4.99
N SER A 118 17.20 -3.47 5.04
CA SER A 118 16.79 -4.65 4.27
C SER A 118 15.39 -5.14 4.65
N THR A 119 14.67 -5.74 3.70
CA THR A 119 13.33 -6.33 3.90
C THR A 119 13.27 -7.25 5.12
N SER A 120 14.33 -8.05 5.35
CA SER A 120 14.43 -8.96 6.49
C SER A 120 14.60 -8.21 7.83
N ALA A 121 15.34 -7.11 7.85
CA ALA A 121 15.46 -6.27 9.06
C ALA A 121 14.14 -5.57 9.38
N VAL A 122 13.46 -5.00 8.37
CA VAL A 122 12.15 -4.38 8.53
C VAL A 122 11.09 -5.39 8.98
N SER A 123 11.11 -6.61 8.43
CA SER A 123 10.24 -7.71 8.86
C SER A 123 10.39 -8.03 10.35
N ARG A 124 11.62 -8.13 10.85
CA ARG A 124 11.88 -8.34 12.28
C ARG A 124 11.43 -7.16 13.14
N LEU A 125 11.76 -5.93 12.72
CA LEU A 125 11.41 -4.71 13.44
C LEU A 125 9.89 -4.54 13.58
N MET A 126 9.15 -4.79 12.50
CA MET A 126 7.70 -4.62 12.45
C MET A 126 6.92 -5.83 12.98
N GLY A 127 7.60 -6.95 13.24
CA GLY A 127 6.98 -8.21 13.65
C GLY A 127 6.01 -8.77 12.59
N LEU A 128 6.36 -8.65 11.31
CA LEU A 128 5.58 -9.12 10.17
C LEU A 128 6.35 -10.17 9.38
N SER A 129 5.64 -11.01 8.62
CA SER A 129 6.28 -11.94 7.71
C SER A 129 6.98 -11.21 6.57
N TRP A 130 8.04 -11.81 6.03
CA TRP A 130 8.76 -11.25 4.88
C TRP A 130 7.81 -10.97 3.71
N ASN A 131 6.90 -11.91 3.39
CA ASN A 131 5.90 -11.75 2.34
C ASN A 131 4.94 -10.57 2.57
N ALA A 132 4.63 -10.23 3.83
CA ALA A 132 3.80 -9.08 4.12
C ALA A 132 4.54 -7.77 3.82
N ILE A 133 5.82 -7.68 4.19
CA ILE A 133 6.67 -6.52 3.89
C ILE A 133 6.88 -6.39 2.38
N ASP A 134 7.23 -7.48 1.69
CA ASP A 134 7.35 -7.48 0.23
C ASP A 134 6.04 -7.06 -0.44
N GLY A 135 4.89 -7.59 0.01
CA GLY A 135 3.58 -7.17 -0.51
C GLY A 135 3.32 -5.67 -0.36
N ILE A 136 3.72 -5.05 0.76
CA ILE A 136 3.63 -3.59 0.96
C ILE A 136 4.54 -2.86 -0.05
N MET A 137 5.78 -3.32 -0.20
CA MET A 137 6.76 -2.77 -1.15
C MET A 137 6.24 -2.83 -2.59
N GLN A 138 5.73 -3.98 -3.03
CA GLN A 138 5.20 -4.17 -4.38
C GLN A 138 4.03 -3.22 -4.68
N ARG A 139 3.10 -3.05 -3.71
CA ARG A 139 2.01 -2.08 -3.85
C ARG A 139 2.53 -0.65 -3.94
N ALA A 140 3.50 -0.29 -3.11
CA ALA A 140 4.12 1.03 -3.13
C ALA A 140 4.79 1.33 -4.49
N VAL A 141 5.56 0.38 -5.01
CA VAL A 141 6.21 0.48 -6.33
C VAL A 141 5.17 0.61 -7.43
N LYS A 142 4.11 -0.22 -7.42
CA LYS A 142 3.01 -0.13 -8.40
C LYS A 142 2.36 1.25 -8.39
N ARG A 143 2.10 1.83 -7.21
CA ARG A 143 1.55 3.19 -7.08
C ARG A 143 2.52 4.25 -7.58
N GLY A 144 3.80 4.13 -7.24
CA GLY A 144 4.85 5.03 -7.70
C GLY A 144 5.01 5.03 -9.21
N LEU A 145 4.97 3.85 -9.84
CA LEU A 145 5.00 3.69 -11.29
C LEU A 145 3.74 4.28 -11.96
N ALA A 146 2.55 4.05 -11.40
CA ALA A 146 1.31 4.61 -11.96
C ALA A 146 1.23 6.14 -11.87
N ARG A 147 1.90 6.76 -10.89
CA ARG A 147 2.01 8.23 -10.76
C ARG A 147 3.16 8.82 -11.56
N ARG A 148 4.02 7.96 -12.12
CA ARG A 148 5.16 8.40 -12.92
C ARG A 148 4.62 9.06 -14.19
N GLY A 149 4.79 10.37 -14.30
CA GLY A 149 4.45 11.13 -15.49
C GLY A 149 5.47 10.94 -16.62
N GLN A 150 5.38 11.81 -17.62
CA GLN A 150 6.37 11.90 -18.68
C GLN A 150 7.73 12.30 -18.08
N MET A 151 8.78 11.60 -18.46
CA MET A 151 10.15 11.81 -18.00
C MET A 151 10.94 12.42 -19.15
N CYS A 152 11.89 13.28 -18.84
CA CYS A 152 12.86 13.74 -19.82
C CYS A 152 14.23 13.38 -19.23
N ALA A 153 14.80 12.27 -19.70
CA ALA A 153 16.07 11.80 -19.20
C ALA A 153 17.18 12.65 -19.81
N ARG A 154 17.91 13.41 -18.99
CA ARG A 154 18.98 14.29 -19.49
C ARG A 154 20.31 13.58 -19.63
N ARG A 155 20.59 12.62 -18.74
CA ARG A 155 21.83 11.84 -18.74
C ARG A 155 21.53 10.38 -18.40
N LEU A 156 21.51 9.54 -19.43
CA LEU A 156 21.29 8.11 -19.26
C LEU A 156 22.55 7.43 -18.73
N GLY A 157 22.41 6.71 -17.62
CA GLY A 157 23.38 5.75 -17.11
C GLY A 157 22.82 4.34 -17.27
N VAL A 158 23.63 3.44 -17.82
CA VAL A 158 23.31 2.00 -17.91
C VAL A 158 24.34 1.26 -17.07
N ASP A 159 23.86 0.46 -16.13
CA ASP A 159 24.69 -0.37 -15.26
C ASP A 159 24.20 -1.82 -15.26
N GLU A 160 25.13 -2.75 -15.05
CA GLU A 160 24.86 -4.19 -14.98
C GLU A 160 25.25 -4.72 -13.61
N THR A 161 24.27 -5.22 -12.86
CA THR A 161 24.50 -5.77 -11.52
C THR A 161 24.13 -7.25 -11.46
N ALA A 162 25.04 -8.06 -10.93
CA ALA A 162 24.76 -9.46 -10.61
C ALA A 162 24.03 -9.54 -9.26
N PHE A 163 22.86 -10.21 -9.20
CA PHE A 163 22.02 -10.21 -8.00
C PHE A 163 21.91 -11.57 -7.28
N LYS A 164 22.44 -12.65 -7.87
CA LYS A 164 22.54 -13.99 -7.26
C LYS A 164 23.83 -14.71 -7.64
N LYS A 165 24.18 -15.75 -6.87
CA LYS A 165 25.18 -16.75 -7.30
C LYS A 165 24.72 -17.38 -8.62
N ARG A 166 25.66 -17.61 -9.55
CA ARG A 166 25.47 -18.16 -10.92
C ARG A 166 25.20 -17.16 -12.04
N HIS A 167 25.66 -15.91 -11.93
CA HIS A 167 25.64 -14.94 -13.03
C HIS A 167 24.23 -14.56 -13.51
N ASP A 168 23.28 -14.40 -12.59
CA ASP A 168 22.00 -13.75 -12.89
C ASP A 168 22.21 -12.23 -12.85
N TYR A 169 22.04 -11.57 -13.99
CA TYR A 169 22.24 -10.13 -14.15
C TYR A 169 20.91 -9.39 -14.30
N VAL A 170 20.90 -8.15 -13.84
CA VAL A 170 19.91 -7.15 -14.19
C VAL A 170 20.60 -5.95 -14.84
N THR A 171 19.98 -5.43 -15.88
CA THR A 171 20.39 -4.18 -16.51
C THR A 171 19.57 -3.04 -15.91
N ILE A 172 20.21 -2.06 -15.31
CA ILE A 172 19.57 -0.90 -14.70
C ILE A 172 19.82 0.30 -15.60
N VAL A 173 18.74 0.93 -16.07
CA VAL A 173 18.83 2.22 -16.76
C VAL A 173 18.31 3.32 -15.84
N SER A 174 19.09 4.38 -15.71
CA SER A 174 18.81 5.49 -14.80
C SER A 174 19.05 6.85 -15.46
N ASP A 175 18.33 7.87 -15.00
CA ASP A 175 18.74 9.26 -15.22
C ASP A 175 19.66 9.68 -14.08
N GLN A 176 20.95 9.84 -14.39
CA GLN A 176 21.96 10.23 -13.42
C GLN A 176 21.77 11.66 -12.91
N SER A 177 21.07 12.51 -13.68
CA SER A 177 20.80 13.90 -13.25
C SER A 177 19.73 13.95 -12.18
N ALA A 178 18.70 13.09 -12.31
CA ALA A 178 17.57 13.01 -11.39
C ALA A 178 17.76 11.96 -10.28
N GLY A 179 18.82 11.14 -10.35
CA GLY A 179 19.06 10.05 -9.40
C GLY A 179 17.97 8.98 -9.42
N MET A 180 17.43 8.68 -10.61
CA MET A 180 16.19 7.93 -10.74
C MET A 180 16.33 6.74 -11.69
N VAL A 181 15.80 5.59 -11.28
CA VAL A 181 15.73 4.38 -12.12
C VAL A 181 14.57 4.47 -13.11
N LEU A 182 14.90 4.43 -14.39
CA LEU A 182 13.98 4.46 -15.53
C LEU A 182 13.52 3.06 -15.91
N HIS A 183 14.42 2.08 -15.90
CA HIS A 183 14.14 0.71 -16.31
C HIS A 183 15.01 -0.30 -15.57
N VAL A 184 14.46 -1.49 -15.36
CA VAL A 184 15.18 -2.67 -14.87
C VAL A 184 14.86 -3.83 -15.82
N GLY A 185 15.85 -4.22 -16.61
CA GLY A 185 15.78 -5.33 -17.55
C GLY A 185 16.33 -6.60 -16.94
N LEU A 186 15.77 -7.75 -17.34
CA LEU A 186 16.32 -9.06 -17.02
C LEU A 186 17.49 -9.37 -17.97
N ASP A 187 18.55 -9.99 -17.44
CA ASP A 187 19.78 -10.33 -18.17
C ASP A 187 20.64 -9.09 -18.52
N ARG A 188 21.80 -9.33 -19.14
CA ARG A 188 22.79 -8.35 -19.61
C ARG A 188 22.86 -8.25 -21.15
N LYS A 189 21.76 -8.60 -21.81
CA LYS A 189 21.73 -8.72 -23.27
C LYS A 189 21.38 -7.38 -23.92
N LYS A 190 22.15 -7.03 -24.95
CA LYS A 190 21.88 -5.87 -25.83
C LYS A 190 20.44 -5.82 -26.35
N ALA A 191 19.81 -6.98 -26.57
CA ALA A 191 18.43 -7.08 -27.04
C ALA A 191 17.44 -6.39 -26.09
N GLY A 192 17.51 -6.66 -24.77
CA GLY A 192 16.59 -6.05 -23.80
C GLY A 192 16.78 -4.55 -23.67
N LEU A 193 18.03 -4.08 -23.73
CA LEU A 193 18.32 -2.63 -23.72
C LEU A 193 17.81 -1.95 -24.99
N LYS A 194 17.94 -2.61 -26.15
CA LYS A 194 17.45 -2.10 -27.43
C LYS A 194 15.93 -2.00 -27.45
N GLU A 195 15.22 -3.04 -26.99
CA GLU A 195 13.75 -3.04 -26.86
C GLU A 195 13.29 -1.90 -25.95
N TRP A 196 13.96 -1.67 -24.82
CA TRP A 196 13.65 -0.54 -23.96
C TRP A 196 13.86 0.81 -24.67
N TYR A 197 15.00 1.00 -25.34
CA TYR A 197 15.31 2.24 -26.05
C TYR A 197 14.29 2.53 -27.17
N GLU A 198 13.89 1.51 -27.92
CA GLU A 198 12.85 1.61 -28.97
C GLU A 198 11.45 1.88 -28.41
N SER A 199 11.19 1.51 -27.16
CA SER A 199 9.92 1.81 -26.48
C SER A 199 9.81 3.25 -25.97
N LEU A 200 10.91 4.02 -26.00
CA LEU A 200 10.89 5.41 -25.56
C LEU A 200 10.13 6.29 -26.55
N PRO A 201 9.23 7.17 -26.08
CA PRO A 201 8.60 8.16 -26.95
C PRO A 201 9.66 9.09 -27.57
N GLU A 202 9.45 9.57 -28.80
CA GLU A 202 10.36 10.53 -29.46
C GLU A 202 10.64 11.78 -28.63
N SER A 203 9.70 12.19 -27.77
CA SER A 203 9.87 13.29 -26.81
C SER A 203 10.94 13.08 -25.72
N TYR A 204 11.54 11.89 -25.64
CA TYR A 204 12.62 11.52 -24.71
C TYR A 204 14.00 11.45 -25.39
N LEU A 205 14.05 11.57 -26.72
CA LEU A 205 15.26 11.58 -27.55
C LEU A 205 15.63 13.02 -27.90
#